data_AF-A0A3C1UYH3-F1
#
_entry.id   AF-A0A3C1UYH3-F1
#
_cell.length_a   1.000
_cell.length_b   1.000
_cell.length_c   1.000
_cell.angle_alpha   90.00
_cell.angle_beta   90.00
_cell.angle_gamma   90.00
#
_symmetry.space_group_name_H-M   'P 1'
#
loop_
_entity.id
_entity.type
_entity.pdbx_description
1 polymer ?
#
loop_
_entity_poly.entity_id
_entity_poly.type
_entity_poly.pdbx_seq_one_letter_code
_entity_poly.pdbx_strand_id
1 'polypeptide(L)'
;TLPDGRTVMLIDTVGLVRRLPHQLVEAFQSTLEEAADADLLLHVCDISSPEADDQIEVTRRLLDELGCTDTPVVTALNKCDRLESMPAAIGSGTVLISAKTGYGLDRLLDALAKALPPSQLRMKLLLPYDKAALAAEIRESGKIFSEEYTPDGLFLDALVSTRISWKLEDLQADG
;
A
#
# COMPACT_ATOMS: atom_id res chain seq x y z
N THR A 1 -5.63 -11.01 -5.31
CA THR A 1 -6.39 -10.49 -4.15
C THR A 1 -5.53 -10.63 -2.93
N LEU A 2 -5.53 -9.62 -2.07
CA LEU A 2 -4.83 -9.65 -0.79
C LEU A 2 -5.59 -10.49 0.24
N PRO A 3 -4.94 -10.92 1.34
CA PRO A 3 -5.57 -11.74 2.38
C PRO A 3 -6.78 -11.10 3.05
N ASP A 4 -6.89 -9.77 3.00
CA ASP A 4 -8.02 -9.00 3.52
C ASP A 4 -9.14 -8.75 2.50
N GLY A 5 -9.05 -9.38 1.32
CA GLY A 5 -10.05 -9.26 0.25
C GLY A 5 -9.85 -8.06 -0.69
N ARG A 6 -8.89 -7.17 -0.43
CA ARG A 6 -8.60 -6.05 -1.35
C ARG A 6 -8.07 -6.57 -2.68
N THR A 7 -8.56 -5.99 -3.77
CA THR A 7 -8.01 -6.21 -5.11
C THR A 7 -7.01 -5.09 -5.39
N VAL A 8 -5.83 -5.47 -5.89
CA VAL A 8 -4.75 -4.54 -6.21
C VAL A 8 -4.38 -4.68 -7.68
N MET A 9 -3.94 -3.58 -8.29
CA MET A 9 -3.30 -3.58 -9.59
C MET A 9 -1.79 -3.64 -9.37
N LEU A 10 -1.11 -4.59 -10.01
CA LEU A 10 0.34 -4.69 -9.97
C LEU A 10 0.88 -4.14 -11.29
N ILE A 11 1.75 -3.13 -11.19
CA ILE A 11 2.49 -2.58 -12.32
C ILE A 11 3.92 -3.14 -12.24
N ASP A 12 4.35 -3.80 -13.30
CA ASP A 12 5.73 -4.29 -13.41
C ASP A 12 6.59 -3.19 -14.03
N THR A 13 7.56 -2.69 -13.27
CA THR A 13 8.46 -1.63 -13.72
C THR A 13 9.75 -2.23 -14.26
N VAL A 14 10.43 -1.44 -15.09
CA VAL A 14 11.76 -1.78 -15.59
C VAL A 14 12.76 -1.92 -14.44
N GLY A 15 13.50 -3.03 -14.42
CA GLY A 15 14.51 -3.29 -13.40
C GLY A 15 15.66 -2.28 -13.45
N LEU A 16 16.04 -1.78 -12.27
CA LEU A 16 17.16 -0.85 -12.10
C LEU A 16 18.49 -1.59 -12.32
N VAL A 17 19.19 -1.26 -13.41
CA VAL A 17 20.53 -1.80 -13.70
C VAL A 17 21.59 -0.84 -13.17
N ARG A 18 22.69 -1.35 -12.59
CA ARG A 18 23.82 -0.51 -12.12
C ARG A 18 24.29 0.44 -13.23
N ARG A 19 24.47 1.71 -12.86
CA ARG A 19 24.94 2.81 -13.74
C ARG A 19 24.02 3.04 -14.93
N LEU A 20 22.81 3.53 -14.67
CA LEU A 20 22.09 4.25 -15.71
C LEU A 20 22.93 5.48 -16.08
N PRO A 21 23.35 5.64 -17.35
CA PRO A 21 23.91 6.91 -17.81
C PRO A 21 22.94 8.04 -17.45
N HIS A 22 23.42 9.21 -17.03
CA HIS A 22 22.55 10.33 -16.66
C HIS A 22 21.47 10.64 -17.73
N GLN A 23 21.79 10.43 -19.01
CA GLN A 23 20.84 10.60 -20.13
C GLN A 23 19.72 9.55 -20.18
N LEU A 24 19.94 8.35 -19.64
CA LEU A 24 18.93 7.31 -19.52
C LEU A 24 18.07 7.50 -18.26
N VAL A 25 18.56 8.18 -17.23
CA VAL A 25 17.76 8.53 -16.05
C VAL A 25 16.56 9.40 -16.45
N GLU A 26 16.73 10.37 -17.34
CA GLU A 26 15.63 11.18 -17.88
C GLU A 26 14.63 10.35 -18.70
N ALA A 27 15.11 9.37 -19.48
CA ALA A 27 14.23 8.48 -20.25
C ALA A 27 13.48 7.47 -19.38
N PHE A 28 14.06 7.09 -18.23
CA PHE A 28 13.42 6.22 -17.24
C PHE A 28 12.52 6.98 -16.27
N GLN A 29 12.77 8.27 -16.03
CA GLN A 29 11.92 9.14 -15.22
C GLN A 29 10.47 9.06 -15.68
N SER A 30 10.20 9.17 -16.99
CA SER A 30 8.83 9.06 -17.50
C SER A 30 8.18 7.68 -17.28
N THR A 31 8.96 6.60 -17.16
CA THR A 31 8.42 5.25 -16.80
C THR A 31 8.39 5.00 -15.30
N LEU A 32 9.12 5.79 -14.51
CA LEU A 32 9.15 5.72 -13.05
C LEU A 32 8.23 6.76 -12.40
N GLU A 33 7.68 7.71 -13.16
CA GLU A 33 6.57 8.58 -12.76
C GLU A 33 5.35 7.75 -12.30
N GLU A 34 5.09 6.60 -12.93
CA GLU A 34 4.05 5.67 -12.47
C GLU A 34 4.32 5.13 -11.06
N ALA A 35 5.58 5.07 -10.63
CA ALA A 35 5.95 4.68 -9.27
C ALA A 35 5.65 5.81 -8.25
N ALA A 36 5.70 7.07 -8.68
CA ALA A 36 5.37 8.22 -7.84
C ALA A 36 3.86 8.31 -7.54
N ASP A 37 3.01 7.79 -8.44
CA ASP A 37 1.56 7.73 -8.26
C ASP A 37 1.08 6.46 -7.53
N ALA A 38 1.99 5.55 -7.16
CA ALA A 38 1.64 4.28 -6.55
C ALA A 38 1.21 4.46 -5.08
N ASP A 39 0.16 3.75 -4.65
CA ASP A 39 -0.24 3.70 -3.24
C ASP A 39 0.80 2.95 -2.35
N LEU A 40 1.64 2.12 -2.97
CA LEU A 40 2.69 1.33 -2.33
C LEU A 40 3.74 0.88 -3.35
N LEU A 41 5.00 0.85 -2.93
CA LEU A 41 6.12 0.32 -3.72
C LEU A 41 6.56 -1.06 -3.21
N LEU A 42 6.66 -2.03 -4.12
CA LEU A 42 7.27 -3.33 -3.86
C LEU A 42 8.69 -3.34 -4.41
N HIS A 43 9.67 -3.25 -3.52
CA HIS A 43 11.08 -3.30 -3.89
C HIS A 43 11.62 -4.73 -3.79
N VAL A 44 11.85 -5.38 -4.94
CA VAL A 44 12.38 -6.75 -4.99
C VAL A 44 13.90 -6.74 -5.15
N CYS A 45 14.63 -7.35 -4.22
CA CYS A 45 16.10 -7.44 -4.24
C CYS A 45 16.56 -8.90 -4.21
N ASP A 46 17.65 -9.22 -4.93
CA ASP A 46 18.30 -10.53 -4.84
C ASP A 46 19.26 -10.59 -3.64
N ILE A 47 18.81 -11.21 -2.54
CA ILE A 47 19.61 -11.33 -1.31
C ILE A 47 20.82 -12.27 -1.44
N SER A 48 20.88 -13.06 -2.50
CA SER A 48 22.02 -13.94 -2.77
C SER A 48 23.19 -13.23 -3.47
N SER A 49 22.98 -11.98 -3.91
CA SER A 49 24.04 -11.17 -4.52
C SER A 49 24.98 -10.63 -3.44
N PRO A 50 26.31 -10.70 -3.62
CA PRO A 50 27.24 -10.03 -2.70
C PRO A 50 27.09 -8.50 -2.69
N GLU A 51 26.46 -7.94 -3.73
CA GLU A 51 26.14 -6.52 -3.86
C GLU A 51 24.71 -6.16 -3.43
N ALA A 52 23.99 -7.04 -2.73
CA ALA A 52 22.60 -6.80 -2.35
C ALA A 52 22.42 -5.49 -1.58
N ASP A 53 23.28 -5.24 -0.58
CA ASP A 53 23.22 -4.04 0.26
C ASP A 53 23.42 -2.76 -0.58
N ASP A 54 24.43 -2.74 -1.46
CA ASP A 54 24.70 -1.63 -2.37
C ASP A 54 23.49 -1.37 -3.30
N GLN A 55 22.89 -2.44 -3.84
CA GLN A 55 21.75 -2.32 -4.75
C GLN A 55 20.53 -1.76 -4.01
N ILE A 56 20.30 -2.20 -2.77
CA ILE A 56 19.20 -1.69 -1.95
C ILE A 56 19.38 -0.19 -1.68
N GLU A 57 20.59 0.22 -1.31
CA GLU A 57 20.89 1.63 -1.03
C GLU A 57 20.74 2.51 -2.29
N VAL A 58 21.21 2.04 -3.45
CA VAL A 58 21.08 2.75 -4.72
C VAL A 58 19.61 2.90 -5.11
N THR A 59 18.81 1.84 -5.05
CA THR A 59 17.37 1.92 -5.36
C THR A 59 16.66 2.88 -4.42
N ARG A 60 16.97 2.83 -3.11
CA ARG A 60 16.38 3.74 -2.13
C ARG A 60 16.66 5.21 -2.46
N ARG A 61 17.91 5.55 -2.78
CA ARG A 61 18.28 6.91 -3.17
C ARG A 61 17.55 7.37 -4.43
N LEU A 62 17.38 6.50 -5.41
CA LEU A 62 16.65 6.82 -6.63
C LEU A 62 15.15 7.05 -6.37
N LEU A 63 14.53 6.24 -5.52
CA LEU A 63 13.14 6.47 -5.09
C LEU A 63 13.00 7.82 -4.36
N ASP A 64 13.96 8.17 -3.52
CA ASP A 64 14.00 9.49 -2.85
C ASP A 64 14.13 10.63 -3.87
N GLU A 65 15.02 10.50 -4.87
CA GLU A 65 15.22 11.49 -5.94
C GLU A 65 13.99 11.66 -6.84
N LEU A 66 13.17 10.61 -7.00
CA LEU A 66 11.91 10.61 -7.76
C LEU A 66 10.73 11.17 -6.95
N GLY A 67 10.93 11.57 -5.69
CA GLY A 67 9.88 12.12 -4.83
C GLY A 67 8.96 11.07 -4.20
N CYS A 68 9.35 9.79 -4.19
CA CYS A 68 8.56 8.70 -3.59
C CYS A 68 8.70 8.62 -2.05
N THR A 69 9.15 9.69 -1.38
CA THR A 69 9.53 9.67 0.04
C THR A 69 8.38 9.36 0.99
N ASP A 70 7.15 9.73 0.62
CA ASP A 70 5.94 9.49 1.42
C ASP A 70 5.23 8.18 1.06
N THR A 71 5.69 7.49 0.02
CA THR A 71 5.08 6.24 -0.45
C THR A 71 5.60 5.07 0.38
N PRO A 72 4.73 4.23 0.98
CA PRO A 72 5.18 3.09 1.76
C PRO A 72 5.93 2.09 0.85
N VAL A 73 7.09 1.62 1.32
CA VAL A 73 7.92 0.64 0.60
C VAL A 73 7.96 -0.68 1.37
N VAL A 74 7.61 -1.77 0.70
CA VAL A 74 7.83 -3.14 1.19
C VAL A 74 9.00 -3.75 0.42
N THR A 75 10.06 -4.14 1.13
CA THR A 75 11.24 -4.75 0.50
C THR A 75 11.15 -6.27 0.54
N ALA A 76 11.07 -6.91 -0.62
CA ALA A 76 11.11 -8.36 -0.77
C ALA A 76 12.54 -8.83 -1.08
N LEU A 77 13.21 -9.41 -0.09
CA LEU A 77 14.50 -10.07 -0.24
C LEU A 77 14.31 -11.43 -0.89
N ASN A 78 14.32 -11.44 -2.21
CA ASN A 78 14.10 -12.59 -3.06
C ASN A 78 15.36 -13.46 -3.19
N LYS A 79 15.14 -14.72 -3.59
CA LYS A 79 16.16 -15.78 -3.74
C LYS A 79 16.77 -16.24 -2.41
N CYS A 80 16.01 -16.16 -1.32
CA CYS A 80 16.47 -16.67 -0.02
C CYS A 80 16.75 -18.19 -0.02
N ASP A 81 16.25 -18.93 -1.01
CA ASP A 81 16.57 -20.36 -1.25
C ASP A 81 18.05 -20.60 -1.58
N ARG A 82 18.79 -19.56 -1.94
CA ARG A 82 20.22 -19.63 -2.26
C ARG A 82 21.12 -19.25 -1.08
N LEU A 83 20.54 -18.87 0.06
CA LEU A 83 21.30 -18.55 1.25
C LEU A 83 21.70 -19.84 1.98
N GLU A 84 22.94 -19.89 2.45
CA GLU A 84 23.42 -20.99 3.30
C GLU A 84 22.77 -20.97 4.70
N SER A 85 22.42 -19.77 5.18
CA SER A 85 21.69 -19.57 6.43
C SER A 85 20.76 -18.37 6.33
N MET A 86 19.61 -18.45 7.00
CA MET A 86 18.67 -17.33 7.08
C MET A 86 19.23 -16.25 8.01
N PRO A 87 19.12 -14.95 7.65
CA PRO A 87 19.57 -13.88 8.53
C PRO A 87 18.75 -13.88 9.83
N ALA A 88 19.44 -13.65 10.95
CA ALA A 88 18.83 -13.68 12.29
C ALA A 88 17.84 -12.53 12.52
N ALA A 89 18.00 -11.43 11.79
CA ALA A 89 17.12 -10.27 11.82
C ALA A 89 16.92 -9.74 10.40
N ILE A 90 15.70 -9.28 10.14
CA ILE A 90 15.34 -8.54 8.93
C ILE A 90 14.74 -7.20 9.37
N GLY A 91 14.99 -6.14 8.59
CA GLY A 91 14.49 -4.81 8.88
C GLY A 91 12.96 -4.74 8.90
N SER A 92 12.41 -3.71 9.54
CA SER A 92 10.98 -3.41 9.43
C SER A 92 10.62 -3.12 7.98
N GLY A 93 9.46 -3.59 7.52
CA GLY A 93 9.04 -3.46 6.12
C GLY A 93 9.76 -4.41 5.14
N THR A 94 10.55 -5.35 5.64
CA THR A 94 11.29 -6.32 4.82
C THR A 94 10.75 -7.73 4.98
N VAL A 95 10.65 -8.48 3.89
CA VAL A 95 10.21 -9.88 3.87
C VAL A 95 11.19 -10.73 3.06
N LEU A 96 11.63 -11.86 3.63
CA LEU A 96 12.38 -12.88 2.89
C LEU A 96 11.43 -13.73 2.05
N ILE A 97 11.73 -13.83 0.76
CA ILE A 97 10.97 -14.66 -0.16
C ILE A 97 11.89 -15.50 -1.04
N SER A 98 11.31 -16.58 -1.58
CA SER A 98 11.80 -17.18 -2.81
C SER A 98 10.64 -17.23 -3.78
N ALA A 99 10.66 -16.36 -4.78
CA ALA A 99 9.69 -16.39 -5.87
C ALA A 99 9.73 -17.73 -6.63
N LYS A 100 10.87 -18.43 -6.60
CA LYS A 100 11.06 -19.74 -7.23
C LYS A 100 10.33 -20.86 -6.48
N THR A 101 10.41 -20.88 -5.16
CA THR A 101 9.82 -21.97 -4.34
C THR A 101 8.46 -21.62 -3.77
N GLY A 102 8.08 -20.34 -3.80
CA GLY A 102 6.90 -19.81 -3.14
C GLY A 102 7.11 -19.49 -1.65
N TYR A 103 8.30 -19.76 -1.10
CA TYR A 103 8.59 -19.45 0.31
C TYR A 103 8.38 -17.95 0.60
N GLY A 104 7.67 -17.66 1.68
CA GLY A 104 7.49 -16.29 2.18
C GLY A 104 6.46 -15.45 1.42
N LEU A 105 5.84 -15.95 0.34
CA LEU A 105 4.86 -15.19 -0.43
C LEU A 105 3.62 -14.82 0.39
N ASP A 106 3.14 -15.69 1.27
CA ASP A 106 2.00 -15.37 2.16
C ASP A 106 2.34 -14.19 3.09
N ARG A 107 3.56 -14.20 3.66
CA ARG A 107 4.05 -13.11 4.50
C ARG A 107 4.25 -11.82 3.72
N LEU A 108 4.65 -11.92 2.44
CA LEU A 108 4.73 -10.77 1.55
C LEU A 108 3.34 -10.18 1.32
N LEU A 109 2.35 -11.02 1.01
CA LEU A 109 0.96 -10.58 0.83
C LEU A 109 0.41 -9.91 2.10
N ASP A 110 0.70 -10.46 3.27
CA ASP A 110 0.34 -9.84 4.56
C ASP A 110 1.04 -8.50 4.78
N ALA A 111 2.33 -8.39 4.43
CA ALA A 111 3.08 -7.16 4.54
C ALA A 111 2.55 -6.07 3.60
N LEU A 112 2.22 -6.45 2.35
CA LEU A 112 1.60 -5.56 1.37
C LEU A 112 0.23 -5.06 1.86
N ALA A 113 -0.61 -5.96 2.40
CA ALA A 113 -1.89 -5.57 2.97
C ALA A 113 -1.70 -4.59 4.15
N LYS A 114 -0.76 -4.85 5.05
CA LYS A 114 -0.52 -3.94 6.20
C LYS A 114 0.04 -2.58 5.79
N ALA A 115 0.87 -2.53 4.76
CA ALA A 115 1.53 -1.32 4.31
C ALA A 115 0.66 -0.46 3.38
N LEU A 116 -0.30 -1.06 2.67
CA LEU A 116 -1.24 -0.30 1.84
C LEU A 116 -2.09 0.63 2.71
N PRO A 117 -2.27 1.90 2.29
CA PRO A 117 -3.19 2.82 2.95
C PRO A 117 -4.58 2.19 3.15
N PRO A 118 -5.27 2.51 4.25
CA PRO A 118 -6.62 2.02 4.47
C PRO A 118 -7.54 2.55 3.37
N SER A 119 -8.27 1.64 2.70
CA SER A 119 -9.28 2.02 1.70
C SER A 119 -10.62 2.45 2.34
N GLN A 120 -10.76 2.19 3.65
CA GLN A 120 -11.94 2.50 4.45
C GLN A 120 -11.53 2.97 5.84
N LEU A 121 -12.30 3.91 6.39
CA LEU A 121 -12.17 4.42 7.76
C LEU A 121 -13.46 4.13 8.51
N ARG A 122 -13.35 3.69 9.78
CA ARG A 122 -14.54 3.60 10.63
C ARG A 122 -14.94 5.01 11.07
N MET A 123 -16.16 5.41 10.77
CA MET A 123 -16.70 6.72 11.13
C MET A 123 -18.03 6.57 11.84
N LYS A 124 -18.26 7.43 12.84
CA LYS A 124 -19.58 7.69 13.42
C LYS A 124 -20.12 8.97 12.81
N LEU A 125 -21.26 8.89 12.15
CA LEU A 125 -21.82 9.97 11.36
C LEU A 125 -23.24 10.27 11.82
N LEU A 126 -23.61 11.54 11.88
CA LEU A 126 -25.00 11.98 11.94
C LEU A 126 -25.37 12.57 10.57
N LEU A 127 -26.05 11.78 9.75
CA LEU A 127 -26.45 12.17 8.40
C LEU A 127 -27.85 12.77 8.43
N PRO A 128 -28.04 14.07 8.13
CA PRO A 128 -29.38 14.63 8.03
C PRO A 128 -30.17 13.96 6.89
N TYR A 129 -31.49 13.94 6.99
CA TYR A 129 -32.34 13.18 6.07
C TYR A 129 -32.25 13.64 4.60
N ASP A 130 -31.82 14.87 4.34
CA ASP A 130 -31.57 15.39 3.00
C ASP A 130 -30.28 14.81 2.36
N LYS A 131 -29.41 14.16 3.15
CA LYS A 131 -28.19 13.46 2.70
C LYS A 131 -28.38 11.94 2.54
N ALA A 132 -29.61 11.47 2.31
CA ALA A 132 -29.94 10.05 2.15
C ALA A 132 -29.12 9.32 1.06
N ALA A 133 -28.67 10.04 0.02
CA ALA A 133 -27.81 9.48 -1.03
C ALA A 133 -26.44 9.05 -0.48
N LEU A 134 -25.83 9.83 0.42
CA LEU A 134 -24.57 9.47 1.08
C LEU A 134 -24.76 8.25 1.98
N ALA A 135 -25.88 8.18 2.71
CA ALA A 135 -26.20 7.00 3.51
C ALA A 135 -26.24 5.75 2.63
N ALA A 136 -26.95 5.79 1.49
CA ALA A 136 -27.02 4.67 0.55
C ALA A 136 -25.63 4.26 0.01
N GLU A 137 -24.80 5.24 -0.37
CA GLU A 137 -23.43 5.00 -0.86
C GLU A 137 -22.55 4.32 0.22
N ILE A 138 -22.68 4.72 1.50
CA ILE A 138 -21.98 4.06 2.61
C ILE A 138 -22.49 2.64 2.82
N ARG A 139 -23.81 2.38 2.66
CA ARG A 139 -24.37 1.02 2.78
C ARG A 139 -23.87 0.09 1.67
N GLU A 140 -23.65 0.62 0.47
CA GLU A 140 -23.18 -0.16 -0.69
C GLU A 140 -21.68 -0.44 -0.64
N SER A 141 -20.90 0.55 -0.20
CA SER A 141 -19.43 0.48 -0.20
C SER A 141 -18.80 -0.04 1.10
N GLY A 142 -19.58 -0.13 2.18
CA GLY A 142 -19.09 -0.26 3.54
C GLY A 142 -19.74 -1.36 4.37
N LYS A 143 -19.12 -1.66 5.51
CA LYS A 143 -19.73 -2.49 6.56
C LYS A 143 -20.38 -1.59 7.60
N ILE A 144 -21.68 -1.76 7.83
CA ILE A 144 -22.43 -1.06 8.89
C ILE A 144 -22.30 -1.83 10.20
N PHE A 145 -21.90 -1.14 11.28
CA PHE A 145 -21.86 -1.67 12.64
C PHE A 145 -23.14 -1.34 13.41
N SER A 146 -23.66 -0.11 13.26
CA SER A 146 -24.95 0.30 13.83
C SER A 146 -25.60 1.40 13.01
N GLU A 147 -26.92 1.47 13.09
CA GLU A 147 -27.75 2.46 12.42
C GLU A 147 -28.95 2.81 13.30
N GLU A 148 -29.16 4.10 13.57
CA GLU A 148 -30.23 4.60 14.42
C GLU A 148 -30.88 5.85 13.81
N TYR A 149 -32.20 5.86 13.73
CA TYR A 149 -32.97 7.00 13.27
C TYR A 149 -33.23 7.95 14.45
N THR A 150 -32.72 9.17 14.37
CA THR A 150 -32.92 10.23 15.37
C THR A 150 -33.76 11.36 14.78
N PRO A 151 -34.25 12.30 15.61
CA PRO A 151 -34.96 13.49 15.11
C PRO A 151 -34.09 14.36 14.18
N ASP A 152 -32.77 14.40 14.43
CA ASP A 152 -31.82 15.27 13.74
C ASP A 152 -31.19 14.59 12.50
N GLY A 153 -31.36 13.27 12.35
CA GLY A 153 -30.88 12.53 11.19
C GLY A 153 -30.72 11.03 11.43
N LEU A 154 -29.93 10.39 10.57
CA LEU A 154 -29.52 9.00 10.68
C LEU A 154 -28.15 8.95 11.34
N PHE A 155 -28.07 8.40 12.55
CA PHE A 155 -26.81 8.07 13.20
C PHE A 155 -26.29 6.74 12.66
N LEU A 156 -25.05 6.73 12.15
CA LEU A 156 -24.45 5.59 11.48
C LEU A 156 -23.03 5.35 12.01
N ASP A 157 -22.72 4.13 12.42
CA ASP A 157 -21.34 3.67 12.67
C ASP A 157 -20.99 2.67 11.57
N ALA A 158 -20.08 3.03 10.66
CA ALA A 158 -19.75 2.21 9.50
C ALA A 158 -18.30 2.37 9.03
N LEU A 159 -17.82 1.41 8.26
CA LEU A 159 -16.64 1.56 7.41
C LEU A 159 -17.01 2.39 6.18
N VAL A 160 -16.40 3.56 6.05
CA VAL A 160 -16.63 4.53 4.97
C VAL A 160 -15.43 4.55 4.06
N SER A 161 -15.62 4.54 2.74
CA SER A 161 -14.52 4.66 1.79
C SER A 161 -13.76 5.98 1.96
N THR A 162 -12.43 5.94 1.95
CA THR A 162 -11.58 7.14 1.96
C THR A 162 -11.82 8.07 0.77
N ARG A 163 -12.44 7.59 -0.31
CA ARG A 163 -12.83 8.42 -1.47
C ARG A 163 -13.90 9.46 -1.16
N ILE A 164 -14.76 9.18 -0.19
CA ILE A 164 -15.87 10.06 0.21
C ILE A 164 -15.73 10.59 1.64
N SER A 165 -14.73 10.13 2.40
CA SER A 165 -14.56 10.52 3.81
C SER A 165 -14.43 12.03 3.99
N TRP A 166 -13.77 12.73 3.08
CA TRP A 166 -13.64 14.20 3.10
C TRP A 166 -14.99 14.94 3.01
N LYS A 167 -16.03 14.34 2.40
CA LYS A 167 -17.38 14.91 2.33
C LYS A 167 -18.15 14.80 3.65
N LEU A 168 -17.62 14.00 4.58
CA LEU A 168 -18.30 13.54 5.78
C LEU A 168 -17.66 14.09 7.07
N GLU A 169 -16.57 14.86 6.96
CA GLU A 169 -15.86 15.46 8.11
C GLU A 169 -16.80 16.33 8.96
N ASP A 170 -17.62 17.18 8.34
CA ASP A 170 -18.60 18.04 9.04
C ASP A 170 -19.79 17.27 9.64
N LEU A 171 -19.94 15.99 9.29
CA LEU A 171 -21.04 15.13 9.75
C LEU A 171 -20.58 14.12 10.80
N GLN A 172 -19.31 14.18 11.18
CA GLN A 172 -18.76 13.28 12.18
C GLN A 172 -19.37 13.61 13.53
N ALA A 173 -20.03 12.61 14.11
CA ALA A 173 -20.61 12.75 15.43
C ALA A 173 -19.54 12.45 16.48
N ASP A 174 -19.29 13.39 17.38
CA ASP A 174 -18.55 13.11 18.59
C ASP A 174 -19.32 12.09 19.42
N GLY A 175 -18.61 11.03 19.81
CA GLY A 175 -19.19 9.86 20.49
C GLY A 175 -19.81 10.17 21.84
#